data_AF-A0A1B6ERC1-F1
#
_entry.id   AF-A0A1B6ERC1-F1
#
_cell.length_a   1.000
_cell.length_b   1.000
_cell.length_c   1.000
_cell.angle_alpha   90.00
_cell.angle_beta   90.00
_cell.angle_gamma   90.00
#
_symmetry.space_group_name_H-M   'P 1'
#
loop_
_entity.id
_entity.type
_entity.pdbx_description
1 polymer ?
#
loop_
_entity_poly.entity_id
_entity_poly.type
_entity_poly.pdbx_seq_one_letter_code
_entity_poly.pdbx_strand_id
1 'polypeptide(L)'
;MMAGRTVTGWFLLFLALSTVAAHRQKRQDDEGEGEDESQSVDELCKDRPPDEYFRLTTSGDCRDVVRCTKAGMKQISCPSGLAFDIDKQTCDWKGKVTNCDKLDKPRKVLPILKTDEPVCPEGKLSCGNGECIEKELFCNDKPDCADESDENACSVETDPNRAPDCDPTQCILPDCFCSADGTRIPGNIEPNQVPQMITITFNGAVNVDNIDLYDEIFNGQRQNPNGCQIRGTFFMSHKYSNYAAVQELHRKGHEIAVFSLTHKDDPKYWTGGSYDDWLAEMAGGRLIIERFANITDGSIIGMRAPYLR
;
A
#
# COMPACT_ATOMS: atom_id res chain seq x y z
N MET A 1 64.02 -4.21 -79.66
CA MET A 1 63.96 -3.52 -80.97
C MET A 1 63.92 -2.02 -80.71
N MET A 2 64.74 -1.28 -81.47
CA MET A 2 65.09 0.16 -81.43
C MET A 2 63.86 1.10 -81.33
N ALA A 3 63.90 2.37 -80.89
CA ALA A 3 64.93 3.42 -80.83
C ALA A 3 64.57 4.44 -79.71
N GLY A 4 65.50 5.07 -78.96
CA GLY A 4 66.09 6.41 -79.20
C GLY A 4 65.12 7.56 -78.80
N ARG A 5 65.40 8.62 -78.03
CA ARG A 5 66.61 9.38 -77.65
C ARG A 5 66.29 10.25 -76.41
N THR A 6 67.08 10.09 -75.34
CA THR A 6 67.82 11.14 -74.59
C THR A 6 67.32 12.60 -74.56
N VAL A 7 67.08 13.14 -73.35
CA VAL A 7 67.67 14.41 -72.89
C VAL A 7 68.08 14.27 -71.41
N THR A 8 69.34 14.57 -71.17
CA THR A 8 70.09 14.56 -69.90
C THR A 8 70.02 15.92 -69.20
N GLY A 9 69.96 15.91 -67.86
CA GLY A 9 70.20 17.07 -67.00
C GLY A 9 70.81 16.65 -65.67
N TRP A 10 72.10 16.95 -65.51
CA TRP A 10 73.00 16.94 -64.34
C TRP A 10 72.37 17.37 -62.99
N PHE A 11 72.86 17.08 -61.77
CA PHE A 11 74.08 16.45 -61.23
C PHE A 11 73.85 16.15 -59.72
N LEU A 12 74.71 15.28 -59.17
CA LEU A 12 75.20 15.23 -57.77
C LEU A 12 74.38 14.56 -56.65
N LEU A 13 74.80 13.31 -56.45
CA LEU A 13 74.88 12.49 -55.24
C LEU A 13 75.56 13.22 -54.05
N PHE A 14 75.07 13.05 -52.81
CA PHE A 14 75.90 12.81 -51.60
C PHE A 14 75.08 12.18 -50.46
N LEU A 15 75.67 11.17 -49.81
CA LEU A 15 75.18 10.38 -48.67
C LEU A 15 74.92 11.27 -47.42
N ALA A 16 74.23 10.93 -46.31
CA ALA A 16 74.02 9.65 -45.63
C ALA A 16 73.00 9.76 -44.46
N LEU A 17 72.59 8.60 -43.95
CA LEU A 17 72.09 8.23 -42.60
C LEU A 17 70.66 8.58 -42.12
N SER A 18 69.89 7.49 -41.95
CA SER A 18 69.16 7.10 -40.73
C SER A 18 67.90 7.86 -40.29
N THR A 19 66.74 7.24 -40.47
CA THR A 19 65.82 6.70 -39.43
C THR A 19 64.41 6.57 -40.03
N VAL A 20 63.78 5.41 -39.84
CA VAL A 20 62.44 5.13 -40.34
C VAL A 20 61.42 5.71 -39.36
N ALA A 21 60.64 6.70 -39.79
CA ALA A 21 59.42 7.13 -39.11
C ALA A 21 58.33 7.42 -40.16
N ALA A 22 57.33 6.55 -40.22
CA ALA A 22 56.18 6.70 -41.10
C ALA A 22 55.18 7.71 -40.51
N HIS A 23 54.90 8.76 -41.28
CA HIS A 23 53.90 9.79 -40.99
C HIS A 23 52.49 9.20 -41.08
N ARG A 24 51.69 9.26 -40.00
CA ARG A 24 50.24 9.05 -40.02
C ARG A 24 49.54 10.38 -39.69
N GLN A 25 48.67 10.77 -40.60
CA GLN A 25 47.96 12.05 -40.68
C GLN A 25 47.01 12.24 -39.48
N LYS A 26 47.18 13.35 -38.75
CA LYS A 26 46.34 13.77 -37.62
C LYS A 26 45.19 14.61 -38.18
N ARG A 27 43.95 14.16 -38.01
CA ARG A 27 42.75 14.98 -38.23
C ARG A 27 42.34 15.53 -36.86
N GLN A 28 42.20 16.85 -36.82
CA GLN A 28 41.90 17.68 -35.66
C GLN A 28 40.37 17.66 -35.52
N ASP A 29 39.87 17.07 -34.43
CA ASP A 29 38.46 17.15 -34.06
C ASP A 29 38.25 18.41 -33.23
N ASP A 30 37.24 19.16 -33.66
CA ASP A 30 36.79 20.48 -33.22
C ASP A 30 36.14 20.37 -31.83
N GLU A 31 36.50 21.28 -30.93
CA GLU A 31 35.88 21.43 -29.61
C GLU A 31 34.49 22.02 -29.80
N GLY A 32 33.47 21.15 -29.76
CA GLY A 32 32.07 21.53 -29.57
C GLY A 32 31.68 21.28 -28.12
N GLU A 33 31.47 22.35 -27.37
CA GLU A 33 30.89 22.36 -26.03
C GLU A 33 29.56 21.59 -26.01
N GLY A 34 29.53 20.49 -25.26
CA GLY A 34 28.31 19.77 -24.89
C GLY A 34 28.28 19.65 -23.38
N GLU A 35 27.56 20.58 -22.74
CA GLU A 35 27.33 20.60 -21.30
C GLU A 35 26.42 19.41 -20.90
N ASP A 36 26.93 18.64 -19.92
CA ASP A 36 26.28 17.75 -18.93
C ASP A 36 24.90 17.10 -19.20
N GLU A 37 24.85 15.76 -19.21
CA GLU A 37 23.74 14.99 -18.59
C GLU A 37 24.04 13.47 -18.47
N SER A 38 25.10 13.09 -17.75
CA SER A 38 25.20 11.71 -17.23
C SER A 38 25.53 11.75 -15.75
N GLN A 39 24.48 11.93 -14.93
CA GLN A 39 24.58 11.67 -13.49
C GLN A 39 25.13 10.26 -13.30
N SER A 40 26.12 10.11 -12.43
CA SER A 40 26.75 8.81 -12.22
C SER A 40 25.72 7.83 -11.64
N VAL A 41 25.78 6.57 -12.07
CA VAL A 41 24.86 5.51 -11.58
C VAL A 41 24.88 5.42 -10.05
N ASP A 42 26.03 5.68 -9.44
CA ASP A 42 26.24 5.66 -8.00
C ASP A 42 25.53 6.81 -7.29
N GLU A 43 25.44 7.99 -7.90
CA GLU A 43 24.68 9.12 -7.35
C GLU A 43 23.16 8.89 -7.45
N LEU A 44 22.69 8.38 -8.59
CA LEU A 44 21.26 8.08 -8.80
C LEU A 44 20.73 7.02 -7.84
N CYS A 45 21.57 6.04 -7.50
CA CYS A 45 21.23 4.95 -6.60
C CYS A 45 21.52 5.23 -5.11
N LYS A 46 22.08 6.40 -4.78
CA LYS A 46 22.37 6.76 -3.39
C LYS A 46 21.09 6.90 -2.58
N ASP A 47 21.04 6.19 -1.45
CA ASP A 47 19.92 6.14 -0.51
C ASP A 47 18.58 5.64 -1.12
N ARG A 48 18.62 4.87 -2.22
CA ARG A 48 17.44 4.21 -2.79
C ARG A 48 17.33 2.74 -2.37
N PRO A 49 16.18 2.29 -1.86
CA PRO A 49 15.90 0.88 -1.62
C PRO A 49 16.04 0.04 -2.91
N PRO A 50 16.48 -1.24 -2.82
CA PRO A 50 16.67 -2.09 -4.00
C PRO A 50 15.38 -2.43 -4.79
N ASP A 51 14.24 -2.27 -4.14
CA ASP A 51 12.89 -2.56 -4.62
C ASP A 51 12.13 -1.32 -5.12
N GLU A 52 12.71 -0.13 -4.97
CA GLU A 52 12.12 1.12 -5.45
C GLU A 52 12.39 1.34 -6.95
N TYR A 53 11.33 1.63 -7.69
CA TYR A 53 11.35 2.04 -9.09
C TYR A 53 11.20 3.56 -9.24
N PHE A 54 12.00 4.13 -10.14
CA PHE A 54 11.99 5.54 -10.50
C PHE A 54 12.21 5.71 -12.01
N ARG A 55 11.95 6.89 -12.55
CA ARG A 55 12.21 7.25 -13.94
C ARG A 55 13.52 8.01 -14.04
N LEU A 56 14.22 7.80 -15.15
CA LEU A 56 15.38 8.62 -15.52
C LEU A 56 14.96 9.92 -16.21
N THR A 57 13.78 9.94 -16.84
CA THR A 57 13.25 11.09 -17.54
C THR A 57 11.72 11.12 -17.46
N THR A 58 11.15 12.33 -17.49
CA THR A 58 9.71 12.60 -17.63
C THR A 58 9.32 12.83 -19.09
N SER A 59 10.30 13.00 -19.99
CA SER A 59 10.09 13.15 -21.42
C SER A 59 10.15 11.78 -22.10
N GLY A 60 9.00 11.13 -22.28
CA GLY A 60 8.95 9.83 -22.97
C GLY A 60 7.72 8.97 -22.68
N ASP A 61 7.85 7.68 -22.95
CA ASP A 61 6.81 6.69 -22.66
C ASP A 61 6.76 6.43 -21.15
N CYS A 62 5.61 6.72 -20.54
CA CYS A 62 5.34 6.61 -19.09
C CYS A 62 5.49 5.20 -18.48
N ARG A 63 5.92 4.26 -19.30
CA ARG A 63 6.00 2.83 -19.08
C ARG A 63 7.36 2.40 -18.54
N ASP A 64 8.39 3.17 -18.85
CA ASP A 64 9.77 2.81 -18.55
C ASP A 64 10.20 3.35 -17.18
N VAL A 65 10.69 2.45 -16.33
CA VAL A 65 11.25 2.76 -15.03
C VAL A 65 12.50 1.92 -14.78
N VAL A 66 13.34 2.38 -13.86
CA VAL A 66 14.57 1.71 -13.44
C VAL A 66 14.52 1.47 -11.94
N ARG A 67 15.25 0.46 -11.47
CA ARG A 67 15.53 0.24 -10.05
C ARG A 67 17.00 -0.02 -9.82
N CYS A 68 17.48 0.29 -8.63
CA CYS A 68 18.86 0.03 -8.23
C CYS A 68 19.01 -1.40 -7.70
N THR A 69 20.01 -2.13 -8.19
CA THR A 69 20.35 -3.47 -7.68
C THR A 69 21.83 -3.51 -7.31
N LYS A 70 22.25 -4.55 -6.58
CA LYS A 70 23.67 -4.77 -6.27
C LYS A 70 24.57 -4.91 -7.50
N ALA A 71 23.99 -5.20 -8.67
CA ALA A 71 24.69 -5.35 -9.95
C ALA A 71 24.55 -4.12 -10.86
N GLY A 72 24.01 -3.00 -10.36
CA GLY A 72 23.74 -1.78 -11.11
C GLY A 72 22.24 -1.53 -11.35
N MET A 73 21.93 -0.58 -12.23
CA MET A 73 20.54 -0.24 -12.57
C MET A 73 19.91 -1.27 -13.51
N LYS A 74 18.65 -1.60 -13.25
CA LYS A 74 17.84 -2.47 -14.11
C LYS A 74 16.59 -1.73 -14.59
N GLN A 75 16.45 -1.58 -15.91
CA GLN A 75 15.25 -1.04 -16.53
C GLN A 75 14.16 -2.11 -16.69
N ILE A 76 12.91 -1.71 -16.46
CA ILE A 76 11.70 -2.49 -16.74
C ILE A 76 10.69 -1.58 -17.44
N SER A 77 9.89 -2.18 -18.32
CA SER A 77 8.83 -1.48 -19.06
C SER A 77 7.49 -2.15 -18.80
N CYS A 78 6.45 -1.35 -18.52
CA CYS A 78 5.10 -1.88 -18.37
C CYS A 78 4.57 -2.50 -19.67
N PRO A 79 3.72 -3.54 -19.60
CA PRO A 79 3.02 -4.08 -20.77
C PRO A 79 2.23 -3.01 -21.57
N SER A 80 1.97 -3.29 -22.84
CA SER A 80 1.23 -2.38 -23.72
C SER A 80 -0.15 -2.03 -23.16
N GLY A 81 -0.49 -0.73 -23.15
CA GLY A 81 -1.77 -0.21 -22.62
C GLY A 81 -1.73 0.17 -21.14
N LEU A 82 -0.65 -0.15 -20.43
CA LEU A 82 -0.42 0.28 -19.06
C LEU A 82 0.60 1.42 -19.02
N ALA A 83 0.67 2.13 -17.90
CA ALA A 83 1.69 3.10 -17.55
C ALA A 83 2.14 2.82 -16.11
N PHE A 84 3.36 3.20 -15.75
CA PHE A 84 3.84 2.98 -14.38
C PHE A 84 3.29 4.08 -13.47
N ASP A 85 2.71 3.71 -12.33
CA ASP A 85 2.28 4.64 -11.29
C ASP A 85 3.40 4.73 -10.24
N ILE A 86 4.10 5.87 -10.19
CA ILE A 86 5.26 6.07 -9.30
C ILE A 86 4.87 6.03 -7.82
N ASP A 87 3.68 6.53 -7.49
CA ASP A 87 3.23 6.55 -6.10
C ASP A 87 2.83 5.13 -5.64
N LYS A 88 2.21 4.32 -6.52
CA LYS A 88 1.83 2.92 -6.23
C LYS A 88 2.93 1.89 -6.48
N GLN A 89 4.03 2.28 -7.12
CA GLN A 89 5.13 1.40 -7.51
C GLN A 89 4.68 0.18 -8.35
N THR A 90 3.69 0.39 -9.24
CA THR A 90 3.10 -0.69 -10.07
C THR A 90 2.59 -0.18 -11.43
N CYS A 91 2.40 -1.08 -12.39
CA CYS A 91 1.79 -0.74 -13.68
C CYS A 91 0.26 -0.67 -13.56
N ASP A 92 -0.34 0.47 -13.89
CA ASP A 92 -1.79 0.70 -13.89
C ASP A 92 -2.25 1.15 -15.30
N TRP A 93 -3.56 1.20 -15.53
CA TRP A 93 -4.13 1.64 -16.80
C TRP A 93 -3.71 3.07 -17.12
N LYS A 94 -3.27 3.33 -18.36
CA LYS A 94 -2.75 4.64 -18.77
C LYS A 94 -3.67 5.83 -18.43
N GLY A 95 -4.99 5.64 -18.48
CA GLY A 95 -5.95 6.70 -18.13
C GLY A 95 -6.08 6.99 -16.63
N LYS A 96 -5.56 6.14 -15.74
CA LYS A 96 -5.58 6.30 -14.28
C LYS A 96 -4.26 6.85 -13.72
N VAL A 97 -3.18 6.75 -14.48
CA VAL A 97 -1.85 7.22 -14.08
C VAL A 97 -1.75 8.71 -14.33
N THR A 98 -1.70 9.50 -13.27
CA THR A 98 -1.66 10.97 -13.32
C THR A 98 -0.31 11.55 -12.90
N ASN A 99 0.66 10.71 -12.54
CA ASN A 99 1.99 11.08 -12.01
C ASN A 99 3.10 10.73 -13.00
N CYS A 100 2.84 10.88 -14.29
CA CYS A 100 3.80 10.58 -15.35
C CYS A 100 4.95 11.60 -15.42
N ASP A 101 4.65 12.80 -14.98
CA ASP A 101 5.51 13.97 -14.83
C ASP A 101 6.44 13.88 -13.61
N LYS A 102 6.33 12.84 -12.78
CA LYS A 102 7.22 12.62 -11.63
C LYS A 102 8.33 11.64 -11.99
N LEU A 103 9.56 11.95 -11.58
CA LEU A 103 10.71 11.04 -11.71
C LEU A 103 10.67 9.97 -10.63
N ASP A 104 10.43 10.36 -9.39
CA ASP A 104 10.49 9.48 -8.24
C ASP A 104 9.43 9.83 -7.19
N LYS A 105 9.26 8.90 -6.24
CA LYS A 105 8.38 9.11 -5.10
C LYS A 105 9.01 10.18 -4.20
N PRO A 106 8.24 11.17 -3.69
CA PRO A 106 8.80 12.19 -2.81
C PRO A 106 9.45 11.55 -1.58
N ARG A 107 10.72 11.89 -1.33
CA ARG A 107 11.46 11.46 -0.14
C ARG A 107 10.88 12.18 1.08
N LYS A 108 10.22 11.42 1.94
CA LYS A 108 9.68 11.89 3.20
C LYS A 108 10.75 11.83 4.29
N VAL A 109 10.85 12.86 5.12
CA VAL A 109 11.75 12.87 6.27
C VAL A 109 11.20 11.91 7.32
N LEU A 110 12.04 10.99 7.81
CA LEU A 110 11.63 10.01 8.81
C LEU A 110 11.97 10.49 10.23
N PRO A 111 11.16 10.11 11.23
CA PRO A 111 11.43 10.46 12.62
C PRO A 111 12.58 9.61 13.20
N ILE A 112 13.25 10.14 14.21
CA ILE A 112 14.42 9.51 14.84
C ILE A 112 13.95 8.63 16.00
N LEU A 113 13.37 7.47 15.68
CA LEU A 113 12.75 6.58 16.68
C LEU A 113 13.69 5.49 17.23
N LYS A 114 14.75 5.14 16.50
CA LYS A 114 15.68 4.06 16.86
C LYS A 114 17.05 4.65 17.18
N THR A 115 17.34 4.85 18.46
CA THR A 115 18.62 5.37 18.97
C THR A 115 19.15 4.52 20.10
N ASP A 116 20.48 4.47 20.25
CA ASP A 116 21.14 3.72 21.34
C ASP A 116 20.84 4.34 22.72
N GLU A 117 20.62 5.66 22.76
CA GLU A 117 20.22 6.41 23.95
C GLU A 117 18.91 7.19 23.67
N PRO A 118 17.99 7.30 24.63
CA PRO A 118 16.74 8.04 24.44
C PRO A 118 17.02 9.53 24.24
N VAL A 119 16.68 10.03 23.04
CA VAL A 119 16.86 11.44 22.65
C VAL A 119 15.87 12.35 23.38
N CYS A 120 14.66 11.85 23.61
CA CYS A 120 13.56 12.59 24.21
C CYS A 120 13.19 12.02 25.59
N PRO A 121 12.59 12.84 26.48
CA PRO A 121 12.02 12.37 27.76
C PRO A 121 10.92 11.32 27.57
N GLU A 122 10.60 10.59 28.64
CA GLU A 122 9.48 9.62 28.65
C GLU A 122 8.17 10.27 28.17
N GLY A 123 7.44 9.57 27.31
CA GLY A 123 6.20 10.06 26.70
C GLY A 123 6.38 10.89 25.43
N LYS A 124 7.62 11.26 25.06
CA LYS A 124 7.92 12.03 23.85
C LYS A 124 8.76 11.26 22.85
N LEU A 125 8.61 11.59 21.58
CA LEU A 125 9.36 11.01 20.47
C LEU A 125 9.99 12.09 19.60
N SER A 126 11.09 11.75 18.94
CA SER A 126 11.87 12.69 18.14
C SER A 126 11.38 12.76 16.69
N CYS A 127 11.05 13.95 16.25
CA CYS A 127 10.94 14.34 14.84
C CYS A 127 12.29 14.13 14.12
N GLY A 128 12.27 14.15 12.78
CA GLY A 128 13.45 14.04 11.92
C GLY A 128 14.44 15.20 12.06
N ASN A 129 13.94 16.38 12.43
CA ASN A 129 14.72 17.58 12.75
C ASN A 129 15.30 17.57 14.17
N GLY A 130 15.00 16.56 15.00
CA GLY A 130 15.43 16.45 16.40
C GLY A 130 14.52 17.11 17.44
N GLU A 131 13.39 17.68 17.03
CA GLU A 131 12.36 18.20 17.94
C GLU A 131 11.62 17.06 18.66
N CYS A 132 11.30 17.24 19.94
CA CYS A 132 10.58 16.23 20.73
C CYS A 132 9.11 16.66 20.93
N ILE A 133 8.18 15.88 20.37
CA ILE A 133 6.73 16.08 20.55
C ILE A 133 6.10 14.88 21.28
N GLU A 134 4.84 15.01 21.73
CA GLU A 134 4.15 13.94 22.46
C GLU A 134 3.91 12.71 21.58
N LYS A 135 3.98 11.51 22.16
CA LYS A 135 3.86 10.25 21.44
C LYS A 135 2.56 10.15 20.64
N GLU A 136 1.45 10.63 21.21
CA GLU A 136 0.10 10.56 20.64
C GLU A 136 -0.10 11.48 19.43
N LEU A 137 0.85 12.39 19.18
CA LEU A 137 0.83 13.27 18.01
C LEU A 137 1.41 12.60 16.77
N PHE A 138 2.13 11.48 16.91
CA PHE A 138 2.62 10.73 15.75
C PHE A 138 1.49 9.92 15.11
N CYS A 139 1.40 10.01 13.78
CA CYS A 139 0.45 9.25 12.95
C CYS A 139 -1.02 9.58 13.25
N ASN A 140 -1.30 10.88 13.43
CA ASN A 140 -2.63 11.39 13.75
C ASN A 140 -3.30 12.13 12.57
N ASP A 141 -2.75 11.99 11.36
CA ASP A 141 -3.13 12.67 10.11
C ASP A 141 -2.96 14.21 10.13
N LYS A 142 -2.17 14.75 11.07
CA LYS A 142 -1.87 16.18 11.19
C LYS A 142 -0.37 16.39 11.37
N PRO A 143 0.29 17.17 10.51
CA PRO A 143 1.69 17.51 10.72
C PRO A 143 1.87 18.39 11.96
N ASP A 144 2.44 17.82 13.01
CA ASP A 144 2.80 18.47 14.26
C ASP A 144 4.32 18.76 14.33
N CYS A 145 5.17 17.95 13.67
CA CYS A 145 6.58 18.29 13.49
C CYS A 145 6.76 19.38 12.42
N ALA A 146 7.73 20.29 12.62
CA ALA A 146 8.06 21.32 11.62
C ALA A 146 8.56 20.75 10.28
N ASP A 147 9.02 19.50 10.25
CA ASP A 147 9.47 18.76 9.07
C ASP A 147 8.48 17.67 8.62
N GLU A 148 7.27 17.64 9.21
CA GLU A 148 6.19 16.68 8.94
C GLU A 148 6.60 15.20 9.11
N SER A 149 7.68 14.94 9.84
CA SER A 149 8.26 13.59 9.99
C SER A 149 7.41 12.65 10.86
N ASP A 150 6.58 13.19 11.73
CA ASP A 150 5.59 12.49 12.56
C ASP A 150 4.58 11.69 11.75
N GLU A 151 4.22 12.16 10.55
CA GLU A 151 3.25 11.52 9.66
C GLU A 151 3.89 10.62 8.58
N ASN A 152 5.19 10.38 8.69
CA ASN A 152 5.96 9.69 7.65
C ASN A 152 6.33 8.24 8.00
N ALA A 153 6.09 7.80 9.24
CA ALA A 153 6.41 6.45 9.73
C ALA A 153 5.16 5.62 10.13
N CYS A 154 4.01 5.86 9.51
CA CYS A 154 2.70 5.33 9.96
C CYS A 154 2.30 3.99 9.34
N SER A 155 3.27 3.12 9.03
CA SER A 155 2.99 1.76 8.56
C SER A 155 2.86 0.79 9.73
N VAL A 156 2.24 -0.37 9.49
CA VAL A 156 2.05 -1.45 10.49
C VAL A 156 3.33 -1.81 11.26
N GLU A 157 4.49 -1.71 10.61
CA GLU A 157 5.79 -2.09 11.19
C GLU A 157 6.57 -0.90 11.77
N THR A 158 6.34 0.31 11.28
CA THR A 158 7.14 1.50 11.61
C THR A 158 6.45 2.46 12.56
N ASP A 159 5.14 2.32 12.75
CA ASP A 159 4.34 3.21 13.59
C ASP A 159 4.79 3.10 15.05
N PRO A 160 5.22 4.21 15.70
CA PRO A 160 5.61 4.19 17.10
C PRO A 160 4.46 3.92 18.09
N ASN A 161 3.22 4.14 17.65
CA ASN A 161 1.99 3.89 18.38
C ASN A 161 1.38 2.53 18.06
N ARG A 162 2.06 1.69 17.27
CA ARG A 162 1.60 0.31 16.99
C ARG A 162 1.37 -0.47 18.29
N ALA A 163 0.34 -1.31 18.28
CA ALA A 163 0.14 -2.29 19.34
C ALA A 163 1.37 -3.20 19.45
N PRO A 164 1.75 -3.62 20.67
CA PRO A 164 2.85 -4.56 20.84
C PRO A 164 2.50 -5.92 20.21
N ASP A 165 3.54 -6.70 19.94
CA ASP A 165 3.35 -8.08 19.51
C ASP A 165 2.63 -8.88 20.60
N CYS A 166 1.90 -9.92 20.20
CA CYS A 166 1.10 -10.73 21.11
C CYS A 166 1.93 -11.27 22.29
N ASP A 167 1.55 -10.88 23.51
CA ASP A 167 2.03 -11.47 24.75
C ASP A 167 0.92 -12.34 25.39
N PRO A 168 1.02 -13.69 25.30
CA PRO A 168 0.03 -14.60 25.88
C PRO A 168 -0.08 -14.55 27.41
N THR A 169 0.89 -13.92 28.10
CA THR A 169 0.84 -13.77 29.56
C THR A 169 -0.03 -12.60 30.00
N GLN A 170 -0.19 -11.59 29.14
CA GLN A 170 -1.06 -10.43 29.36
C GLN A 170 -2.42 -10.60 28.68
N CYS A 171 -2.46 -11.26 27.51
CA CYS A 171 -3.68 -11.49 26.75
C CYS A 171 -4.35 -12.82 27.14
N ILE A 172 -5.24 -12.77 28.15
CA ILE A 172 -5.91 -13.94 28.73
C ILE A 172 -7.42 -13.94 28.46
N LEU A 173 -7.98 -15.13 28.24
CA LEU A 173 -9.42 -15.35 28.06
C LEU A 173 -10.20 -15.03 29.35
N PRO A 174 -11.47 -14.56 29.26
CA PRO A 174 -12.28 -14.41 28.03
C PRO A 174 -12.10 -13.07 27.30
N ASP A 175 -11.45 -12.10 27.93
CA ASP A 175 -11.42 -10.70 27.45
C ASP A 175 -10.41 -10.48 26.32
N CYS A 176 -9.34 -11.29 26.28
CA CYS A 176 -8.32 -11.19 25.25
C CYS A 176 -7.90 -12.56 24.74
N PHE A 177 -7.72 -12.66 23.43
CA PHE A 177 -7.11 -13.82 22.78
C PHE A 177 -6.16 -13.36 21.67
N CYS A 178 -4.91 -13.83 21.71
CA CYS A 178 -3.95 -13.60 20.65
C CYS A 178 -3.02 -14.80 20.47
N SER A 179 -2.39 -14.89 19.31
CA SER A 179 -1.26 -15.76 19.05
C SER A 179 -0.29 -15.06 18.09
N ALA A 180 0.96 -15.51 18.04
CA ALA A 180 2.02 -14.86 17.26
C ALA A 180 1.67 -14.73 15.76
N ASP A 181 0.91 -15.69 15.21
CA ASP A 181 0.55 -15.77 13.80
C ASP A 181 -0.97 -15.80 13.56
N GLY A 182 -1.78 -15.76 14.62
CA GLY A 182 -3.23 -15.85 14.53
C GLY A 182 -3.79 -17.25 14.24
N THR A 183 -2.97 -18.31 14.21
CA THR A 183 -3.43 -19.66 13.80
C THR A 183 -3.72 -20.61 14.96
N ARG A 184 -3.34 -20.26 16.20
CA ARG A 184 -3.51 -21.15 17.35
C ARG A 184 -4.98 -21.26 17.76
N ILE A 185 -5.37 -22.45 18.21
CA ILE A 185 -6.71 -22.74 18.73
C ILE A 185 -6.83 -22.17 20.16
N PRO A 186 -7.89 -21.40 20.47
CA PRO A 186 -8.16 -20.93 21.84
C PRO A 186 -8.26 -22.09 22.84
N GLY A 187 -7.66 -21.90 24.03
CA GLY A 187 -7.66 -22.92 25.09
C GLY A 187 -6.75 -24.12 24.82
N ASN A 188 -5.93 -24.09 23.76
CA ASN A 188 -5.01 -25.17 23.38
C ASN A 188 -5.70 -26.53 23.21
N ILE A 189 -6.90 -26.52 22.63
CA ILE A 189 -7.69 -27.71 22.33
C ILE A 189 -7.11 -28.38 21.07
N GLU A 190 -7.07 -29.71 21.05
CA GLU A 190 -6.62 -30.47 19.89
C GLU A 190 -7.56 -30.24 18.69
N PRO A 191 -7.05 -30.06 17.46
CA PRO A 191 -7.88 -29.74 16.29
C PRO A 191 -9.04 -30.71 16.03
N ASN A 192 -8.89 -31.99 16.38
CA ASN A 192 -9.92 -33.01 16.22
C ASN A 192 -11.09 -32.89 17.20
N GLN A 193 -10.93 -32.09 18.27
CA GLN A 193 -11.96 -31.81 19.27
C GLN A 193 -12.64 -30.46 19.04
N VAL A 194 -12.11 -29.62 18.14
CA VAL A 194 -12.66 -28.29 17.85
C VAL A 194 -13.88 -28.42 16.94
N PRO A 195 -15.05 -27.89 17.35
CA PRO A 195 -16.19 -27.77 16.44
C PRO A 195 -15.85 -26.83 15.27
N GLN A 196 -15.98 -27.31 14.04
CA GLN A 196 -15.83 -26.45 12.86
C GLN A 196 -17.00 -25.47 12.81
N MET A 197 -16.72 -24.20 13.06
CA MET A 197 -17.69 -23.12 12.91
C MET A 197 -17.76 -22.64 11.46
N ILE A 198 -18.96 -22.32 11.00
CA ILE A 198 -19.21 -21.72 9.68
C ILE A 198 -20.14 -20.52 9.90
N THR A 199 -19.66 -19.32 9.60
CA THR A 199 -20.42 -18.07 9.75
C THR A 199 -20.97 -17.63 8.39
N ILE A 200 -22.26 -17.90 8.13
CA ILE A 200 -22.93 -17.41 6.93
C ILE A 200 -23.33 -15.96 7.14
N THR A 201 -22.85 -15.06 6.29
CA THR A 201 -23.10 -13.62 6.42
C THR A 201 -23.72 -13.02 5.18
N PHE A 202 -24.70 -12.13 5.35
CA PHE A 202 -25.31 -11.35 4.27
C PHE A 202 -25.04 -9.86 4.52
N ASN A 203 -24.71 -9.13 3.45
CA ASN A 203 -24.46 -7.69 3.52
C ASN A 203 -25.54 -6.93 2.76
N GLY A 204 -25.92 -5.75 3.26
CA GLY A 204 -26.79 -4.80 2.56
C GLY A 204 -28.19 -4.70 3.16
N ALA A 205 -29.14 -4.23 2.36
CA ALA A 205 -30.50 -3.96 2.81
C ALA A 205 -31.33 -5.24 2.93
N VAL A 206 -32.14 -5.37 3.97
CA VAL A 206 -33.13 -6.47 4.09
C VAL A 206 -34.50 -5.94 3.71
N ASN A 207 -35.10 -6.49 2.66
CA ASN A 207 -36.35 -6.00 2.11
C ASN A 207 -37.14 -7.13 1.41
N VAL A 208 -38.18 -6.77 0.68
CA VAL A 208 -39.04 -7.73 -0.04
C VAL A 208 -38.30 -8.49 -1.15
N ASP A 209 -37.17 -7.99 -1.63
CA ASP A 209 -36.43 -8.63 -2.72
C ASP A 209 -35.65 -9.87 -2.25
N ASN A 210 -35.33 -9.95 -0.95
CA ASN A 210 -34.47 -10.99 -0.39
C ASN A 210 -35.05 -11.76 0.79
N ILE A 211 -36.16 -11.31 1.38
CA ILE A 211 -36.77 -11.99 2.53
C ILE A 211 -37.20 -13.42 2.21
N ASP A 212 -37.77 -13.66 1.02
CA ASP A 212 -38.22 -14.99 0.59
C ASP A 212 -37.05 -15.97 0.46
N LEU A 213 -35.89 -15.47 -0.02
CA LEU A 213 -34.66 -16.25 -0.09
C LEU A 213 -34.15 -16.61 1.31
N TYR A 214 -34.20 -15.67 2.26
CA TYR A 214 -33.79 -15.96 3.64
C TYR A 214 -34.69 -17.00 4.29
N ASP A 215 -36.00 -16.94 4.05
CA ASP A 215 -36.93 -17.95 4.56
C ASP A 215 -36.74 -19.33 3.92
N GLU A 216 -36.32 -19.40 2.65
CA GLU A 216 -35.95 -20.67 2.00
C GLU A 216 -34.68 -21.27 2.63
N ILE A 217 -33.66 -20.45 2.89
CA ILE A 217 -32.39 -20.87 3.49
C ILE A 217 -32.59 -21.24 4.97
N PHE A 218 -33.35 -20.44 5.72
CA PHE A 218 -33.55 -20.57 7.16
C PHE A 218 -34.96 -21.08 7.52
N ASN A 219 -35.46 -22.03 6.73
CA ASN A 219 -36.79 -22.62 6.85
C ASN A 219 -37.06 -23.46 8.12
N GLY A 220 -36.12 -23.50 9.07
CA GLY A 220 -36.20 -24.26 10.32
C GLY A 220 -35.94 -25.77 10.20
N GLN A 221 -35.76 -26.31 8.99
CA GLN A 221 -35.45 -27.74 8.77
C GLN A 221 -33.96 -28.03 8.89
N ARG A 222 -33.10 -27.04 8.61
CA ARG A 222 -31.65 -27.16 8.72
C ARG A 222 -31.21 -26.96 10.17
N GLN A 223 -30.63 -27.99 10.78
CA GLN A 223 -30.23 -28.00 12.18
C GLN A 223 -28.75 -28.30 12.34
N ASN A 224 -28.15 -27.69 13.37
CA ASN A 224 -26.81 -28.00 13.86
C ASN A 224 -26.81 -29.34 14.61
N PRO A 225 -25.63 -29.93 14.88
CA PRO A 225 -25.51 -31.18 15.65
C PRO A 225 -26.14 -31.15 17.05
N ASN A 226 -26.37 -29.97 17.62
CA ASN A 226 -27.05 -29.78 18.90
C ASN A 226 -28.59 -29.72 18.80
N GLY A 227 -29.17 -29.88 17.60
CA GLY A 227 -30.61 -29.80 17.35
C GLY A 227 -31.16 -28.37 17.23
N CYS A 228 -30.34 -27.34 17.44
CA CYS A 228 -30.74 -25.96 17.17
C CYS A 228 -30.75 -25.68 15.66
N GLN A 229 -31.65 -24.83 15.21
CA GLN A 229 -31.65 -24.36 13.81
C GLN A 229 -30.36 -23.60 13.48
N ILE A 230 -29.92 -23.69 12.22
CA ILE A 230 -28.79 -22.89 11.74
C ILE A 230 -29.14 -21.39 11.80
N ARG A 231 -28.12 -20.57 12.04
CA ARG A 231 -28.22 -19.10 12.12
C ARG A 231 -27.28 -18.45 11.12
N GLY A 232 -27.49 -17.17 10.90
CA GLY A 232 -26.68 -16.33 10.01
C GLY A 232 -26.57 -14.93 10.60
N THR A 233 -25.60 -14.18 10.10
CA THR A 233 -25.31 -12.80 10.53
C THR A 233 -25.63 -11.84 9.39
N PHE A 234 -26.44 -10.82 9.67
CA PHE A 234 -26.88 -9.83 8.69
C PHE A 234 -26.20 -8.49 8.98
N PHE A 235 -25.24 -8.12 8.15
CA PHE A 235 -24.63 -6.80 8.14
C PHE A 235 -25.52 -5.85 7.34
N MET A 236 -26.31 -5.08 8.07
CA MET A 236 -27.42 -4.33 7.53
C MET A 236 -27.09 -2.88 7.22
N SER A 237 -27.45 -2.43 6.02
CA SER A 237 -27.43 -1.00 5.67
C SER A 237 -28.82 -0.38 5.86
N HIS A 238 -28.87 0.92 6.15
CA HIS A 238 -30.14 1.59 6.41
C HIS A 238 -31.00 1.71 5.14
N LYS A 239 -30.39 2.14 4.03
CA LYS A 239 -31.11 2.50 2.80
C LYS A 239 -31.91 1.30 2.27
N TYR A 240 -33.21 1.50 2.06
CA TYR A 240 -34.17 0.48 1.55
C TYR A 240 -34.46 -0.70 2.48
N SER A 241 -33.96 -0.72 3.72
CA SER A 241 -34.25 -1.79 4.67
C SER A 241 -35.66 -1.68 5.27
N ASN A 242 -36.35 -2.82 5.38
CA ASN A 242 -37.62 -2.97 6.09
C ASN A 242 -37.36 -3.47 7.51
N TYR A 243 -37.41 -2.56 8.49
CA TYR A 243 -37.10 -2.87 9.89
C TYR A 243 -38.04 -3.88 10.57
N ALA A 244 -39.26 -4.08 10.06
CA ALA A 244 -40.13 -5.15 10.56
C ALA A 244 -39.58 -6.54 10.18
N ALA A 245 -39.02 -6.67 8.97
CA ALA A 245 -38.32 -7.90 8.56
C ALA A 245 -37.05 -8.13 9.39
N VAL A 246 -36.32 -7.06 9.71
CA VAL A 246 -35.13 -7.12 10.58
C VAL A 246 -35.48 -7.61 11.97
N GLN A 247 -36.55 -7.06 12.54
CA GLN A 247 -37.07 -7.49 13.83
C GLN A 247 -37.41 -8.99 13.81
N GLU A 248 -38.05 -9.47 12.75
CA GLU A 248 -38.39 -10.88 12.60
C GLU A 248 -37.15 -11.79 12.47
N LEU A 249 -36.13 -11.35 11.71
CA LEU A 249 -34.85 -12.07 11.62
C LEU A 249 -34.17 -12.18 13.00
N HIS A 250 -34.11 -11.07 13.75
CA HIS A 250 -33.57 -11.06 15.12
C HIS A 250 -34.39 -11.97 16.04
N ARG A 251 -35.73 -11.91 15.98
CA ARG A 251 -36.64 -12.77 16.75
C ARG A 251 -36.45 -14.26 16.43
N LYS A 252 -36.13 -14.61 15.18
CA LYS A 252 -35.76 -15.97 14.76
C LYS A 252 -34.37 -16.40 15.26
N GLY A 253 -33.60 -15.49 15.86
CA GLY A 253 -32.30 -15.73 16.47
C GLY A 253 -31.12 -15.50 15.53
N HIS A 254 -31.32 -14.83 14.40
CA HIS A 254 -30.22 -14.38 13.55
C HIS A 254 -29.52 -13.17 14.17
N GLU A 255 -28.22 -13.07 13.95
CA GLU A 255 -27.45 -11.91 14.42
C GLU A 255 -27.66 -10.73 13.47
N ILE A 256 -27.87 -9.54 14.05
CA ILE A 256 -27.98 -8.29 13.30
C ILE A 256 -26.77 -7.42 13.64
N ALA A 257 -26.09 -6.93 12.61
CA ALA A 257 -24.88 -6.13 12.67
C ALA A 257 -24.99 -4.91 11.74
N VAL A 258 -24.13 -3.91 11.93
CA VAL A 258 -24.17 -2.65 11.18
C VAL A 258 -23.29 -2.71 9.92
N PHE A 259 -23.81 -2.22 8.79
CA PHE A 259 -23.08 -2.10 7.52
C PHE A 259 -23.14 -0.66 6.97
N SER A 260 -22.85 0.30 7.84
CA SER A 260 -23.02 1.75 7.66
C SER A 260 -24.46 2.23 7.42
N LEU A 261 -24.66 3.54 7.55
CA LEU A 261 -25.91 4.21 7.26
C LEU A 261 -26.06 4.46 5.76
N THR A 262 -25.09 5.18 5.19
CA THR A 262 -25.21 5.75 3.84
C THR A 262 -24.74 4.80 2.75
N HIS A 263 -23.82 3.88 3.09
CA HIS A 263 -23.13 3.03 2.14
C HIS A 263 -22.57 3.85 0.94
N LYS A 264 -21.88 4.96 1.22
CA LYS A 264 -21.24 5.79 0.17
C LYS A 264 -20.40 4.93 -0.76
N ASP A 265 -20.57 5.17 -2.06
CA ASP A 265 -19.95 4.35 -3.11
C ASP A 265 -18.44 4.59 -3.28
N ASP A 266 -17.91 5.71 -2.78
CA ASP A 266 -16.48 6.04 -2.86
C ASP A 266 -15.68 5.26 -1.81
N PRO A 267 -14.81 4.31 -2.19
CA PRO A 267 -13.99 3.56 -1.23
C PRO A 267 -13.02 4.46 -0.45
N LYS A 268 -12.61 5.61 -1.01
CA LYS A 268 -11.70 6.55 -0.34
C LYS A 268 -12.36 7.25 0.84
N TYR A 269 -13.67 7.44 0.80
CA TYR A 269 -14.43 7.98 1.93
C TYR A 269 -14.25 7.14 3.19
N TRP A 270 -14.25 5.81 3.04
CA TRP A 270 -14.09 4.88 4.17
C TRP A 270 -12.65 4.85 4.67
N THR A 271 -11.67 4.71 3.77
CA THR A 271 -10.25 4.64 4.15
C THR A 271 -9.72 5.94 4.76
N GLY A 272 -10.21 7.11 4.33
CA GLY A 272 -9.84 8.42 4.89
C GLY A 272 -10.90 9.03 5.80
N GLY A 273 -11.85 8.24 6.29
CA GLY A 273 -12.97 8.71 7.11
C GLY A 273 -12.51 9.13 8.50
N SER A 274 -12.98 10.29 8.98
CA SER A 274 -12.67 10.75 10.33
C SER A 274 -13.38 9.92 11.41
N TYR A 275 -12.95 10.06 12.68
CA TYR A 275 -13.64 9.44 13.81
C TYR A 275 -15.14 9.78 13.83
N ASP A 276 -15.49 11.05 13.56
CA ASP A 276 -16.88 11.50 13.54
C ASP A 276 -17.67 10.91 12.36
N ASP A 277 -17.04 10.72 11.20
CA ASP A 277 -17.64 10.01 10.06
C ASP A 277 -18.01 8.57 10.44
N TRP A 278 -17.05 7.82 11.01
CA TRP A 278 -17.26 6.43 11.43
C TRP A 278 -18.30 6.31 12.55
N LEU A 279 -18.27 7.25 13.52
CA LEU A 279 -19.25 7.33 14.58
C LEU A 279 -20.67 7.54 14.02
N ALA A 280 -20.83 8.49 13.10
CA ALA A 280 -22.11 8.79 12.46
C ALA A 280 -22.63 7.60 11.63
N GLU A 281 -21.75 6.94 10.88
CA GLU A 281 -22.12 5.82 9.99
C GLU A 281 -22.44 4.52 10.77
N MET A 282 -21.62 4.17 11.76
CA MET A 282 -21.72 2.87 12.45
C MET A 282 -22.57 2.96 13.72
N ALA A 283 -22.26 3.88 14.64
CA ALA A 283 -23.07 4.04 15.85
C ALA A 283 -24.44 4.62 15.53
N GLY A 284 -24.52 5.55 14.57
CA GLY A 284 -25.81 6.02 14.04
C GLY A 284 -26.63 4.89 13.39
N GLY A 285 -25.98 4.02 12.60
CA GLY A 285 -26.61 2.82 12.05
C GLY A 285 -27.18 1.89 13.13
N ARG A 286 -26.42 1.64 14.20
CA ARG A 286 -26.89 0.86 15.36
C ARG A 286 -28.16 1.46 15.96
N LEU A 287 -28.14 2.76 16.29
CA LEU A 287 -29.28 3.44 16.92
C LEU A 287 -30.56 3.36 16.08
N ILE A 288 -30.43 3.43 14.76
CA ILE A 288 -31.56 3.30 13.84
C ILE A 288 -32.11 1.88 13.89
N ILE A 289 -31.26 0.84 13.85
CA ILE A 289 -31.72 -0.54 13.94
C ILE A 289 -32.42 -0.79 15.29
N GLU A 290 -31.81 -0.40 16.41
CA GLU A 290 -32.40 -0.55 17.75
C GLU A 290 -33.78 0.12 17.83
N ARG A 291 -33.89 1.35 17.30
CA ARG A 291 -35.11 2.14 17.36
C ARG A 291 -36.22 1.60 16.45
N PHE A 292 -35.91 1.28 15.19
CA PHE A 292 -36.93 0.94 14.19
C PHE A 292 -37.24 -0.57 14.12
N ALA A 293 -36.30 -1.44 14.50
CA ALA A 293 -36.56 -2.87 14.67
C ALA A 293 -36.94 -3.24 16.12
N ASN A 294 -36.93 -2.28 17.04
CA ASN A 294 -37.27 -2.46 18.46
C ASN A 294 -36.43 -3.57 19.15
N ILE A 295 -35.12 -3.54 18.92
CA ILE A 295 -34.13 -4.44 19.54
C ILE A 295 -33.48 -3.67 20.70
N THR A 296 -33.57 -4.22 21.92
CA THR A 296 -33.24 -3.49 23.16
C THR A 296 -32.33 -4.27 24.12
N ASP A 297 -31.90 -5.47 23.71
CA ASP A 297 -31.06 -6.38 24.50
C ASP A 297 -29.55 -6.09 24.36
N GLY A 298 -29.18 -5.05 23.62
CA GLY A 298 -27.79 -4.69 23.37
C GLY A 298 -27.06 -5.66 22.46
N SER A 299 -27.76 -6.51 21.70
CA SER A 299 -27.13 -7.54 20.86
C SER A 299 -26.48 -7.01 19.57
N ILE A 300 -26.67 -5.74 19.22
CA ILE A 300 -26.14 -5.15 17.98
C ILE A 300 -24.72 -4.63 18.24
N ILE A 301 -23.76 -5.54 18.15
CA ILE A 301 -22.34 -5.29 18.46
C ILE A 301 -21.41 -5.43 17.26
N GLY A 302 -21.83 -6.18 16.24
CA GLY A 302 -21.04 -6.39 15.03
C GLY A 302 -21.09 -5.17 14.09
N MET A 303 -19.98 -4.92 13.41
CA MET A 303 -19.91 -3.96 12.30
C MET A 303 -19.07 -4.51 11.15
N ARG A 304 -19.39 -4.07 9.94
CA ARG A 304 -18.59 -4.30 8.74
C ARG A 304 -18.57 -3.05 7.89
N ALA A 305 -17.39 -2.66 7.42
CA ALA A 305 -17.24 -1.52 6.55
C ALA A 305 -17.67 -1.85 5.11
N PRO A 306 -18.39 -0.95 4.41
CA PRO A 306 -18.61 -1.05 2.98
C PRO A 306 -17.29 -1.21 2.21
N TYR A 307 -17.29 -2.05 1.18
CA TYR A 307 -16.10 -2.38 0.38
C TYR A 307 -14.90 -2.96 1.16
N LEU A 308 -15.07 -3.34 2.44
CA LEU A 308 -14.01 -3.83 3.32
C LEU A 308 -12.84 -2.83 3.44
N ARG A 309 -13.19 -1.55 3.59
CA ARG A 309 -12.26 -0.43 3.68
C ARG A 309 -12.11 0.12 5.08
#